data_AF-A0A4Q2ZET3-F1
#
_entry.id   AF-A0A4Q2ZET3-F1
#
_cell.length_a   1.000
_cell.length_b   1.000
_cell.length_c   1.000
_cell.angle_alpha   90.00
_cell.angle_beta   90.00
_cell.angle_gamma   90.00
#
_symmetry.space_group_name_H-M   'P 1'
#
loop_
_entity.id
_entity.type
_entity.pdbx_description
1 polymer ?
#
loop_
_entity_poly.entity_id
_entity_poly.type
_entity_poly.pdbx_seq_one_letter_code
_entity_poly.pdbx_strand_id
1 'polypeptide(L)'
;MKACAIIPAFDMGATDPRTRVYIELASAMIIEALRQGGDHFHFVVDWRDPDAAIGSVHSEDIAEPHVTQLADIYALSSRVMQSVDPNGCFGSTIRSIATCRAATFGYDGQAFLCLRHEDDTPVSPDPTLVRVSENYDYLTQTDYFDGWIRTPMNGS
;
A
#
# COMPACT_ATOMS: atom_id res chain seq x y z
N MET A 1 7.00 13.49 -9.45
CA MET A 1 6.59 12.60 -8.36
C MET A 1 7.59 12.72 -7.23
N LYS A 2 7.17 12.48 -6.00
CA LYS A 2 8.05 12.29 -4.84
C LYS A 2 7.71 10.96 -4.19
N ALA A 3 8.68 10.37 -3.49
CA ALA A 3 8.45 9.15 -2.74
C ALA A 3 8.64 9.36 -1.25
N CYS A 4 7.71 8.80 -0.47
CA CYS A 4 7.72 8.83 0.98
C CYS A 4 7.60 7.41 1.51
N ALA A 5 8.26 7.08 2.60
CA ALA A 5 8.06 5.82 3.32
C ALA A 5 7.44 6.10 4.69
N ILE A 6 6.39 5.35 5.01
CA ILE A 6 5.77 5.23 6.33
C ILE A 6 6.29 3.93 6.94
N ILE A 7 7.05 4.05 8.03
CA ILE A 7 7.85 2.96 8.61
C ILE A 7 7.51 2.86 10.10
N PRO A 8 7.38 1.65 10.67
CA PRO A 8 7.23 1.51 12.11
C PRO A 8 8.47 2.02 12.84
N ALA A 9 8.27 2.75 13.94
CA ALA A 9 9.35 3.27 14.77
C ALA A 9 9.93 2.22 15.75
N PHE A 10 9.42 1.00 15.69
CA PHE A 10 9.76 -0.13 16.55
C PHE A 10 9.63 -1.44 15.75
N ASP A 11 10.24 -2.51 16.26
CA ASP A 11 10.07 -3.83 15.66
C ASP A 11 8.66 -4.36 15.93
N MET A 12 7.87 -4.49 14.88
CA MET A 12 6.50 -4.98 14.99
C MET A 12 6.47 -6.46 15.37
N GLY A 13 5.47 -6.85 16.16
CA GLY A 13 5.25 -8.25 16.52
C GLY A 13 3.82 -8.50 16.98
N ALA A 14 3.33 -9.73 16.75
CA ALA A 14 1.95 -10.14 17.04
C ALA A 14 1.50 -9.88 18.49
N THR A 15 2.43 -9.97 19.45
CA THR A 15 2.14 -9.81 20.88
C THR A 15 2.35 -8.38 21.38
N ASP A 16 2.92 -7.48 20.56
CA ASP A 16 3.14 -6.10 20.95
C ASP A 16 1.85 -5.29 20.72
N PRO A 17 1.25 -4.70 21.77
CA PRO A 17 0.04 -3.90 21.62
C PRO A 17 0.22 -2.68 20.70
N ARG A 18 1.45 -2.18 20.54
CA ARG A 18 1.77 -1.06 19.64
C ARG A 18 1.57 -1.43 18.18
N THR A 19 1.73 -2.69 17.81
CA THR A 19 1.56 -3.19 16.43
C THR A 19 0.19 -2.83 15.88
N ARG A 20 -0.88 -3.08 16.66
CA ARG A 20 -2.24 -2.75 16.24
C ARG A 20 -2.44 -1.25 16.07
N VAL A 21 -1.93 -0.47 17.02
CA VAL A 21 -2.06 1.00 16.98
C VAL A 21 -1.31 1.57 15.78
N TYR A 22 -0.11 1.04 15.47
CA TYR A 22 0.63 1.37 14.27
C TYR A 22 -0.17 1.06 13.01
N ILE A 23 -0.75 -0.15 12.89
CA ILE A 23 -1.53 -0.57 11.73
C ILE A 23 -2.70 0.39 11.48
N GLU A 24 -3.45 0.72 12.52
CA GLU A 24 -4.59 1.64 12.45
C GLU A 24 -4.13 3.05 12.02
N LEU A 25 -3.04 3.54 12.59
CA LEU A 25 -2.50 4.87 12.30
C LEU A 25 -1.91 4.97 10.88
N ALA A 26 -1.02 4.05 10.50
CA ALA A 26 -0.42 3.99 9.17
C ALA A 26 -1.49 3.87 8.09
N SER A 27 -2.52 3.04 8.32
CA SER A 27 -3.63 2.90 7.39
C SER A 27 -4.36 4.22 7.16
N ALA A 28 -4.68 4.96 8.23
CA ALA A 28 -5.33 6.26 8.12
C ALA A 28 -4.48 7.25 7.31
N MET A 29 -3.17 7.32 7.60
CA MET A 29 -2.23 8.19 6.89
C MET A 29 -2.17 7.87 5.38
N ILE A 30 -2.15 6.59 5.02
CA ILE A 30 -2.11 6.14 3.62
C ILE A 30 -3.40 6.49 2.89
N ILE A 31 -4.55 6.24 3.52
CA ILE A 31 -5.86 6.58 2.94
C ILE A 31 -5.95 8.09 2.69
N GLU A 32 -5.56 8.91 3.66
CA GLU A 32 -5.56 10.37 3.52
C GLU A 32 -4.66 10.82 2.37
N ALA A 33 -3.43 10.31 2.30
CA ALA A 33 -2.46 10.65 1.26
C ALA A 33 -2.99 10.29 -0.14
N LEU A 34 -3.58 9.11 -0.29
CA LEU A 34 -4.16 8.64 -1.55
C LEU A 34 -5.35 9.51 -1.99
N ARG A 35 -6.20 9.96 -1.06
CA ARG A 35 -7.43 10.72 -1.34
C ARG A 35 -7.21 12.20 -1.65
N GLN A 36 -6.00 12.72 -1.47
CA GLN A 36 -5.66 14.04 -1.99
C GLN A 36 -5.96 14.02 -3.51
N GLY A 37 -6.88 14.84 -4.00
CA GLY A 37 -7.24 14.87 -5.43
C GLY A 37 -8.44 14.01 -5.89
N GLY A 38 -9.15 13.30 -4.99
CA GLY A 38 -10.46 12.70 -5.29
C GLY A 38 -10.65 11.27 -4.77
N ASP A 39 -11.79 10.64 -5.12
CA ASP A 39 -12.26 9.33 -4.63
C ASP A 39 -12.34 8.22 -5.72
N HIS A 40 -11.77 8.44 -6.92
CA HIS A 40 -11.77 7.45 -8.00
C HIS A 40 -10.38 6.82 -8.20
N PHE A 41 -10.28 5.51 -7.97
CA PHE A 41 -9.01 4.78 -7.94
C PHE A 41 -9.12 3.49 -8.75
N HIS A 42 -7.99 3.02 -9.23
CA HIS A 42 -7.89 1.71 -9.88
C HIS A 42 -6.89 0.91 -9.05
N PHE A 43 -7.41 -0.01 -8.25
CA PHE A 43 -6.63 -0.75 -7.30
C PHE A 43 -5.96 -1.95 -7.99
N VAL A 44 -4.64 -1.91 -8.14
CA VAL A 44 -3.86 -3.05 -8.64
C VAL A 44 -3.24 -3.75 -7.43
N VAL A 45 -3.99 -4.68 -6.87
CA VAL A 45 -3.49 -5.60 -5.85
C VAL A 45 -2.55 -6.55 -6.56
N ASP A 46 -1.24 -6.38 -6.38
CA ASP A 46 -0.28 -7.43 -6.73
C ASP A 46 -0.43 -8.60 -5.74
N TRP A 47 -1.52 -9.37 -5.86
CA TRP A 47 -1.94 -10.33 -4.83
C TRP A 47 -2.67 -11.58 -5.27
N ARG A 48 -2.41 -12.61 -4.45
CA ARG A 48 -3.27 -13.69 -3.96
C ARG A 48 -4.70 -13.69 -4.52
N ASP A 49 -5.05 -14.86 -5.05
CA ASP A 49 -6.39 -15.29 -5.42
C ASP A 49 -7.42 -15.01 -4.30
N PRO A 50 -8.53 -14.31 -4.59
CA PRO A 50 -9.61 -14.06 -3.62
C PRO A 50 -10.19 -15.34 -2.99
N ASP A 51 -10.00 -16.51 -3.62
CA ASP A 51 -10.44 -17.81 -3.11
C ASP A 51 -9.37 -18.57 -2.29
N ALA A 52 -8.12 -18.10 -2.26
CA ALA A 52 -7.04 -18.78 -1.55
C ALA A 52 -7.07 -18.51 -0.03
N ALA A 53 -6.51 -19.41 0.78
CA ALA A 53 -6.41 -19.26 2.23
C ALA A 53 -5.37 -18.19 2.65
N ILE A 54 -5.59 -17.57 3.82
CA ILE A 54 -4.68 -16.61 4.46
C ILE A 54 -3.32 -17.29 4.69
N GLY A 55 -2.21 -16.66 4.26
CA GLY A 55 -0.84 -17.17 4.43
C GLY A 55 -0.28 -18.06 3.30
N SER A 56 -0.95 -18.15 2.15
CA SER A 56 -0.43 -18.87 0.96
C SER A 56 0.54 -18.01 0.13
N VAL A 57 1.56 -18.66 -0.46
CA VAL A 57 2.58 -18.03 -1.32
C VAL A 57 1.96 -17.55 -2.64
N HIS A 58 2.36 -16.37 -3.09
CA HIS A 58 1.80 -15.69 -4.27
C HIS A 58 2.18 -16.40 -5.58
N SER A 59 1.26 -16.41 -6.53
CA SER A 59 1.54 -16.76 -7.93
C SER A 59 1.42 -15.49 -8.77
N GLU A 60 2.53 -15.06 -9.38
CA GLU A 60 2.64 -13.85 -10.19
C GLU A 60 1.70 -13.87 -11.42
N ASP A 61 1.26 -15.05 -11.85
CA ASP A 61 0.37 -15.24 -13.00
C ASP A 61 -1.10 -14.80 -12.77
N ILE A 62 -1.46 -14.45 -11.53
CA ILE A 62 -2.86 -14.21 -11.08
C ILE A 62 -3.13 -12.73 -10.77
N ALA A 63 -2.15 -11.82 -10.88
CA ALA A 63 -2.37 -10.39 -10.60
C ALA A 63 -3.41 -9.80 -11.56
N GLU A 64 -4.66 -9.64 -11.08
CA GLU A 64 -5.75 -9.04 -11.84
C GLU A 64 -6.00 -7.60 -11.36
N PRO A 65 -5.95 -6.59 -12.26
CA PRO A 65 -6.22 -5.22 -11.89
C PRO A 65 -7.71 -5.05 -11.56
N HIS A 66 -8.02 -4.68 -10.32
CA HIS A 66 -9.39 -4.43 -9.87
C HIS A 66 -9.69 -2.93 -9.83
N VAL A 67 -10.62 -2.46 -10.65
CA VAL A 67 -11.05 -1.07 -10.57
C VAL A 67 -12.11 -0.93 -9.47
N THR A 68 -11.87 -0.10 -8.46
CA THR A 68 -12.83 0.16 -7.38
C THR A 68 -12.82 1.63 -7.01
N GLN A 69 -14.00 2.24 -6.94
CA GLN A 69 -14.15 3.61 -6.44
C GLN A 69 -13.95 3.66 -4.91
N LEU A 70 -13.19 4.62 -4.39
CA LEU A 70 -12.99 4.82 -2.94
C LEU A 70 -14.22 5.34 -2.20
N ALA A 71 -15.37 5.46 -2.87
CA ALA A 71 -16.64 5.61 -2.17
C ALA A 71 -16.87 4.43 -1.21
N ASP A 72 -16.39 3.23 -1.55
CA ASP A 72 -16.34 2.10 -0.62
C ASP A 72 -15.10 2.19 0.29
N ILE A 73 -15.17 3.15 1.22
CA ILE A 73 -14.13 3.39 2.23
C ILE A 73 -13.86 2.16 3.09
N TYR A 74 -14.86 1.28 3.29
CA TYR A 74 -14.72 0.08 4.10
C TYR A 74 -13.84 -0.96 3.39
N ALA A 75 -14.06 -1.20 2.10
CA ALA A 75 -13.22 -2.11 1.33
C ALA A 75 -11.77 -1.60 1.22
N LEU A 76 -11.54 -0.31 0.96
CA LEU A 76 -10.18 0.25 0.94
C LEU A 76 -9.52 0.13 2.31
N SER A 77 -10.19 0.57 3.37
CA SER A 77 -9.62 0.55 4.71
C SER A 77 -9.25 -0.87 5.11
N SER A 78 -10.11 -1.84 4.82
CA SER A 78 -9.84 -3.26 5.09
C SER A 78 -8.60 -3.76 4.37
N ARG A 79 -8.43 -3.42 3.09
CA ARG A 79 -7.26 -3.81 2.28
C ARG A 79 -5.97 -3.15 2.74
N VAL A 80 -6.01 -1.84 3.01
CA VAL A 80 -4.85 -1.11 3.54
C VAL A 80 -4.42 -1.70 4.88
N MET A 81 -5.35 -1.91 5.81
CA MET A 81 -5.05 -2.50 7.12
C MET A 81 -4.43 -3.89 7.02
N GLN A 82 -4.92 -4.74 6.12
CA GLN A 82 -4.33 -6.06 5.89
C GLN A 82 -2.91 -5.96 5.31
N SER A 83 -2.66 -4.97 4.45
CA SER A 83 -1.37 -4.79 3.78
C SER A 83 -0.28 -4.21 4.68
N VAL A 84 -0.64 -3.51 5.76
CA VAL A 84 0.32 -3.01 6.76
C VAL A 84 0.51 -3.99 7.93
N ASP A 85 -0.24 -5.09 8.00
CA ASP A 85 -0.11 -6.08 9.06
C ASP A 85 1.00 -7.10 8.73
N PRO A 86 2.18 -7.02 9.35
CA PRO A 86 3.27 -7.96 9.09
C PRO A 86 2.92 -9.38 9.50
N ASN A 87 1.95 -9.59 10.40
CA ASN A 87 1.49 -10.91 10.80
C ASN A 87 0.50 -11.51 9.81
N GLY A 88 -0.06 -10.69 8.92
CA GLY A 88 -0.89 -11.15 7.81
C GLY A 88 -0.06 -11.75 6.68
N CYS A 89 1.25 -11.47 6.64
CA CYS A 89 2.14 -11.79 5.52
C CYS A 89 1.57 -11.26 4.20
N PHE A 90 1.25 -9.96 4.18
CA PHE A 90 0.66 -9.30 3.03
C PHE A 90 1.47 -8.04 2.53
N GLY A 91 2.35 -8.02 1.50
CA GLY A 91 2.72 -6.80 0.70
C GLY A 91 1.92 -6.41 -0.61
N SER A 92 1.12 -5.32 -0.62
CA SER A 92 0.23 -4.89 -1.72
C SER A 92 0.62 -3.64 -2.48
N THR A 93 -0.12 -3.32 -3.55
CA THR A 93 0.02 -2.07 -4.27
C THR A 93 -1.37 -1.44 -4.44
N ILE A 94 -1.49 -0.13 -4.27
CA ILE A 94 -2.68 0.67 -4.55
C ILE A 94 -2.26 1.77 -5.50
N ARG A 95 -2.99 1.96 -6.60
CA ARG A 95 -2.71 3.03 -7.56
C ARG A 95 -3.96 3.88 -7.80
N SER A 96 -3.75 5.17 -8.00
CA SER A 96 -4.76 6.09 -8.46
C SER A 96 -4.50 6.40 -9.92
N ILE A 97 -5.36 5.91 -10.82
CA ILE A 97 -5.27 6.29 -12.24
C ILE A 97 -5.69 7.76 -12.44
N ALA A 98 -6.57 8.29 -11.60
CA ALA A 98 -7.02 9.67 -11.70
C ALA A 98 -5.96 10.69 -11.24
N THR A 99 -5.11 10.31 -10.28
CA THR A 99 -4.26 11.27 -9.57
C THR A 99 -2.77 10.93 -9.55
N CYS A 100 -2.37 9.86 -10.24
CA CYS A 100 -1.00 9.33 -10.31
C CYS A 100 -0.37 8.94 -8.96
N ARG A 101 -1.15 8.89 -7.87
CA ARG A 101 -0.67 8.46 -6.55
C ARG A 101 -0.60 6.94 -6.46
N ALA A 102 0.34 6.43 -5.68
CA ALA A 102 0.38 5.01 -5.36
C ALA A 102 0.87 4.76 -3.93
N ALA A 103 0.52 3.59 -3.38
CA ALA A 103 1.03 3.05 -2.14
C ALA A 103 1.43 1.59 -2.35
N THR A 104 2.65 1.20 -2.00
CA THR A 104 3.14 -0.18 -2.04
C THR A 104 3.55 -0.60 -0.64
N PHE A 105 3.25 -1.83 -0.23
CA PHE A 105 3.44 -2.29 1.15
C PHE A 105 4.49 -3.39 1.23
N GLY A 106 5.39 -3.29 2.20
CA GLY A 106 6.37 -4.32 2.54
C GLY A 106 5.81 -5.32 3.55
N TYR A 107 6.35 -6.55 3.55
CA TYR A 107 5.96 -7.62 4.47
C TYR A 107 6.26 -7.32 5.95
N ASP A 108 7.06 -6.31 6.22
CA ASP A 108 7.46 -5.84 7.55
C ASP A 108 6.60 -4.66 8.06
N GLY A 109 5.48 -4.36 7.38
CA GLY A 109 4.55 -3.29 7.74
C GLY A 109 4.96 -1.92 7.25
N GLN A 110 6.03 -1.80 6.46
CA GLN A 110 6.40 -0.56 5.77
C GLN A 110 5.43 -0.25 4.63
N ALA A 111 5.21 1.02 4.35
CA ALA A 111 4.48 1.47 3.17
C ALA A 111 5.25 2.56 2.43
N PHE A 112 5.41 2.38 1.12
CA PHE A 112 6.04 3.32 0.20
C PHE A 112 4.96 4.04 -0.61
N LEU A 113 4.93 5.35 -0.51
CA LEU A 113 4.01 6.23 -1.21
C LEU A 113 4.71 6.88 -2.40
N CYS A 114 4.07 6.86 -3.56
CA CYS A 114 4.41 7.70 -4.69
C CYS A 114 3.34 8.80 -4.77
N LEU A 115 3.74 10.05 -4.56
CA LEU A 115 2.87 11.23 -4.54
C LEU A 115 3.26 12.20 -5.65
N ARG A 116 2.35 13.10 -6.03
CA ARG A 116 2.72 14.20 -6.91
C ARG A 116 3.63 15.18 -6.16
N HIS A 117 4.33 16.03 -6.90
CA HIS A 117 5.31 16.92 -6.27
C HIS A 117 4.63 17.97 -5.39
N GLU A 118 3.44 18.42 -5.81
CA GLU A 118 2.61 19.41 -5.14
C GLU A 118 1.80 18.89 -3.95
N ASP A 119 1.78 17.58 -3.73
CA ASP A 119 1.01 16.96 -2.65
C ASP A 119 1.71 17.15 -1.31
N ASP A 120 0.97 17.19 -0.21
CA ASP A 120 1.60 17.30 1.11
C ASP A 120 2.20 15.95 1.54
N THR A 121 3.42 15.99 2.09
CA THR A 121 4.04 14.79 2.68
C THR A 121 3.27 14.42 3.95
N PRO A 122 2.85 13.15 4.13
CA PRO A 122 2.16 12.73 5.34
C PRO A 122 3.00 13.04 6.59
N VAL A 123 2.36 13.56 7.63
CA VAL A 123 3.00 13.86 8.91
C VAL A 123 2.54 12.84 9.92
N SER A 124 3.49 12.20 10.61
CA SER A 124 3.17 11.28 11.70
C SER A 124 2.58 12.05 12.88
N PRO A 125 1.36 11.74 13.33
CA PRO A 125 0.81 12.32 14.56
C PRO A 125 1.43 11.70 15.81
N ASP A 126 2.11 10.56 15.69
CA ASP A 126 2.85 9.91 16.78
C ASP A 126 4.21 9.39 16.27
N PRO A 127 5.28 10.20 16.38
CA PRO A 127 6.63 9.81 15.96
C PRO A 127 7.23 8.62 16.73
N THR A 128 6.64 8.25 17.87
CA THR A 128 7.08 7.08 18.65
C THR A 128 6.55 5.76 18.08
N LEU A 129 5.54 5.83 17.20
CA LEU A 129 4.95 4.70 16.51
C LEU A 129 5.29 4.68 15.03
N VAL A 130 5.25 5.83 14.37
CA VAL A 130 5.40 5.94 12.91
C VAL A 130 6.49 6.95 12.57
N ARG A 131 7.45 6.53 11.75
CA ARG A 131 8.44 7.39 11.11
C ARG A 131 8.03 7.63 9.66
N VAL A 132 8.09 8.88 9.23
CA VAL A 132 7.96 9.24 7.81
C VAL A 132 9.31 9.69 7.29
N SER A 133 9.72 9.19 6.14
CA SER A 133 10.93 9.63 5.45
C SER A 133 10.62 9.93 3.99
N GLU A 134 11.13 11.05 3.47
CA GLU A 134 11.10 11.33 2.04
C GLU A 134 12.43 10.89 1.44
N ASN A 135 12.39 10.07 0.39
CA ASN A 135 13.58 9.68 -0.34
C ASN A 135 13.22 9.42 -1.81
N TYR A 136 13.76 10.26 -2.70
CA TYR A 136 13.53 10.16 -4.14
C TYR A 136 14.09 8.88 -4.74
N ASP A 137 15.09 8.26 -4.10
CA ASP A 137 15.69 7.01 -4.58
C ASP A 137 14.68 5.86 -4.60
N TYR A 138 13.63 5.90 -3.78
CA TYR A 138 12.57 4.89 -3.84
C TYR A 138 11.81 4.88 -5.17
N LEU A 139 11.82 5.97 -5.94
CA LEU A 139 11.18 6.01 -7.26
C LEU A 139 11.98 5.28 -8.34
N THR A 140 13.29 5.07 -8.14
CA THR A 140 14.20 4.60 -9.19
C THR A 140 14.99 3.36 -8.80
N GLN A 141 15.16 3.11 -7.50
CA GLN A 141 15.95 2.00 -6.96
C GLN A 141 15.07 0.87 -6.41
N THR A 142 13.75 0.97 -6.53
CA THR A 142 12.82 -0.06 -6.10
C THR A 142 11.85 -0.41 -7.23
N ASP A 143 11.53 -1.69 -7.34
CA ASP A 143 10.53 -2.23 -8.25
C ASP A 143 9.08 -1.96 -7.78
N TYR A 144 8.93 -1.39 -6.59
CA TYR A 144 7.65 -1.16 -5.91
C TYR A 144 6.63 -0.36 -6.72
N PHE A 145 7.07 0.43 -7.72
CA PHE A 145 6.18 1.25 -8.55
C PHE A 145 6.14 0.85 -10.04
N ASP A 146 6.94 -0.12 -10.47
CA ASP A 146 7.13 -0.43 -11.90
C ASP A 146 5.84 -0.91 -12.56
N GLY A 147 4.99 -1.61 -11.81
CA GLY A 147 3.70 -2.07 -12.30
C GLY A 147 3.83 -3.20 -13.30
N TRP A 148 2.83 -4.06 -13.31
CA TRP A 148 2.80 -5.20 -14.20
C TRP A 148 1.88 -4.94 -15.39
N ILE A 149 2.41 -5.07 -16.61
CA ILE A 149 1.61 -5.08 -17.83
C ILE A 149 1.36 -6.54 -18.19
N ARG A 150 0.13 -7.03 -17.99
CA ARG A 150 -0.29 -8.35 -18.47
C ARG A 150 -0.24 -8.33 -20.00
N THR A 151 0.70 -9.07 -20.60
CA THR A 151 0.62 -9.37 -22.03
C THR A 151 -0.57 -10.32 -22.21
N PRO A 152 -1.56 -10.01 -23.06
CA PRO A 152 -2.69 -10.93 -23.25
C PRO A 152 -2.15 -12.28 -23.73
N MET A 153 -2.46 -13.35 -22.99
CA MET A 153 -2.26 -14.70 -23.51
C MET A 153 -3.23 -14.86 -24.68
N ASN A 154 -2.72 -14.70 -25.89
CA ASN A 154 -3.42 -15.17 -27.07
C ASN A 154 -3.62 -16.67 -26.87
N GLY A 155 -4.88 -17.06 -26.66
CA GLY A 155 -5.25 -18.46 -26.47
C GLY A 155 -4.71 -19.31 -27.61
N SER A 156 -3.92 -20.32 -27.24
CA SER A 156 -3.53 -21.44 -28.09
C SER A 156 -4.19 -22.70 -27.57
#